data_AF-A0A822EUL3-F1
#
_entry.id   AF-A0A822EUL3-F1
#
_cell.length_a   1.000
_cell.length_b   1.000
_cell.length_c   1.000
_cell.angle_alpha   90.00
_cell.angle_beta   90.00
_cell.angle_gamma   90.00
#
_symmetry.space_group_name_H-M   'P 1'
#
loop_
_entity.id
_entity.type
_entity.pdbx_description
1 polymer ?
#
loop_
_entity_poly.entity_id
_entity_poly.type
_entity_poly.pdbx_seq_one_letter_code
_entity_poly.pdbx_strand_id
1 'polypeptide(L)'
;MSGINKGVQACVNDKLQREVIFIPCGAHSSNLAVKYACDCSTQFISLFYLLQELYNYFTGSAKRHHILREKLNASEFGLLVKNLAETRWTASFTSLHAVDVSFDQIIENLTYISEQLTDKEAIHQAICLKRKLLFFEIMSLLLFMINVTRVTYALTAHLQGKELDIITVIDVISNSLKLLQHMRNDDNTMINMIERTIRRAVAFDIYVDAEFDRLHRPRQRSRRIDNNPSTAVNLSRNEYYTGLMRQVLDQLYSVYNDYYNTVNNKLRPFHNVTPACVTQFSLNDAERLCSIIPGLSYRSLVLTDFELLRPVISSYTTINEIITYLKTVGHPYPRASLVYNFLITLP
;
A
#
# COMPACT_ATOMS: atom_id res chain seq x y z
N MET A 1 3.50 7.95 -15.69
CA MET A 1 2.99 8.10 -17.07
C MET A 1 3.81 7.24 -18.03
N SER A 2 3.60 5.92 -17.95
CA SER A 2 4.15 4.91 -18.86
C SER A 2 2.97 4.18 -19.51
N GLY A 3 2.11 4.93 -20.21
CA GLY A 3 0.94 4.37 -20.87
C GLY A 3 1.34 3.41 -21.99
N ILE A 4 0.55 2.34 -22.16
CA ILE A 4 0.75 1.29 -23.17
C ILE A 4 0.82 1.85 -24.60
N ASN A 5 0.09 2.94 -24.87
CA ASN A 5 0.05 3.58 -26.19
C ASN A 5 0.70 4.98 -26.12
N LYS A 6 1.89 5.15 -26.68
CA LYS A 6 2.59 6.46 -26.77
C LYS A 6 2.64 7.21 -25.43
N GLY A 7 3.01 6.51 -24.35
CA GLY A 7 3.21 7.12 -23.04
C GLY A 7 4.21 8.28 -23.09
N VAL A 8 4.08 9.23 -22.15
CA VAL A 8 4.92 10.45 -22.11
C VAL A 8 6.41 10.12 -22.18
N GLN A 9 6.87 9.07 -21.50
CA GLN A 9 8.25 8.61 -21.59
C GLN A 9 8.67 8.25 -23.02
N ALA A 10 7.85 7.51 -23.76
CA ALA A 10 8.16 7.12 -25.14
C ALA A 10 8.27 8.37 -26.05
N CYS A 11 7.36 9.33 -25.90
CA CYS A 11 7.39 10.59 -26.65
C CYS A 11 8.63 11.44 -26.31
N VAL A 12 9.06 11.44 -25.04
CA VAL A 12 10.26 12.17 -24.62
C VAL A 12 11.53 11.50 -25.13
N ASN A 13 11.61 10.17 -25.06
CA ASN A 13 12.74 9.41 -25.59
C ASN A 13 12.90 9.63 -27.09
N ASP A 14 11.80 9.59 -27.84
CA ASP A 14 11.78 9.85 -29.29
C ASP A 14 12.24 11.28 -29.61
N LYS A 15 11.73 12.29 -28.90
CA LYS A 15 12.15 13.69 -29.13
C LYS A 15 13.62 13.95 -28.80
N LEU A 16 14.13 13.33 -27.73
CA LEU A 16 15.51 13.54 -27.28
C LEU A 16 16.50 12.55 -27.92
N GLN A 17 16.01 11.58 -28.69
CA GLN A 17 16.81 10.53 -29.33
C GLN A 17 17.76 9.83 -28.35
N ARG A 18 17.29 9.64 -27.11
CA ARG A 18 18.02 8.97 -26.02
C ARG A 18 17.07 8.38 -25.00
N GLU A 19 17.54 7.41 -24.23
CA GLU A 19 16.78 6.91 -23.09
C GLU A 19 16.74 7.96 -21.96
N VAL A 20 15.53 8.32 -21.53
CA VAL A 20 15.30 9.08 -20.30
C VAL A 20 14.90 8.13 -19.20
N ILE A 21 15.68 8.14 -18.11
CA ILE A 21 15.33 7.40 -16.91
C ILE A 21 14.03 7.97 -16.35
N PHE A 22 13.07 7.08 -16.21
CA PHE A 22 11.79 7.35 -15.57
C PHE A 22 11.59 6.29 -14.49
N ILE A 23 11.44 6.75 -13.24
CA ILE A 23 11.08 5.91 -12.11
C ILE A 23 9.63 6.27 -11.75
N PRO A 24 8.70 5.30 -11.77
CA PRO A 24 7.33 5.57 -11.36
C PRO A 24 7.29 6.05 -9.90
N CYS A 25 6.44 7.02 -9.61
CA CYS A 25 6.25 7.52 -8.25
C CYS A 25 5.80 6.37 -7.34
N GLY A 26 6.60 6.05 -6.32
CA GLY A 26 6.34 4.91 -5.45
C GLY A 26 5.07 5.05 -4.61
N ALA A 27 4.72 6.27 -4.19
CA ALA A 27 3.43 6.51 -3.54
C ALA A 27 2.24 6.24 -4.47
N HIS A 28 2.34 6.62 -5.75
CA HIS A 28 1.29 6.35 -6.73
C HIS A 28 1.20 4.86 -7.07
N SER A 29 2.34 4.21 -7.34
CA SER A 29 2.40 2.76 -7.55
C SER A 29 1.82 1.98 -6.38
N SER A 30 2.14 2.42 -5.15
CA SER A 30 1.65 1.80 -3.92
C SER A 30 0.13 1.91 -3.79
N ASN A 31 -0.43 3.10 -4.02
CA ASN A 31 -1.88 3.31 -4.00
C ASN A 31 -2.59 2.44 -5.06
N LEU A 32 -2.01 2.34 -6.25
CA LEU A 32 -2.56 1.53 -7.33
C LEU A 32 -2.53 0.04 -7.00
N ALA A 33 -1.46 -0.43 -6.36
CA ALA A 33 -1.31 -1.81 -5.91
C ALA A 33 -2.41 -2.22 -4.92
N VAL A 34 -2.67 -1.39 -3.91
CA VAL A 34 -3.73 -1.68 -2.94
C VAL A 34 -5.10 -1.69 -3.62
N LYS A 35 -5.37 -0.74 -4.53
CA LYS A 35 -6.61 -0.74 -5.31
C LYS A 35 -6.79 -2.06 -6.08
N TYR A 36 -5.79 -2.46 -6.87
CA TYR A 36 -5.86 -3.71 -7.62
C TYR A 36 -5.97 -4.95 -6.72
N ALA A 37 -5.32 -4.94 -5.56
CA ALA A 37 -5.46 -6.00 -4.59
C ALA A 37 -6.86 -6.08 -3.98
N CYS A 38 -7.56 -4.96 -3.82
CA CYS A 38 -8.95 -4.97 -3.35
C CYS A 38 -9.92 -5.39 -4.46
N ASP A 39 -9.63 -5.00 -5.71
CA ASP A 39 -10.47 -5.33 -6.87
C ASP A 39 -10.42 -6.83 -7.24
N CYS A 40 -9.55 -7.63 -6.62
CA CYS A 40 -9.45 -9.07 -6.89
C CYS A 40 -10.60 -9.89 -6.27
N SER A 41 -11.36 -9.31 -5.34
CA SER A 41 -12.45 -10.00 -4.65
C SER A 41 -13.64 -9.07 -4.40
N THR A 42 -14.84 -9.56 -4.72
CA THR A 42 -16.09 -8.82 -4.55
C THR A 42 -16.37 -8.46 -3.10
N GLN A 43 -15.86 -9.25 -2.15
CA GLN A 43 -15.99 -9.03 -0.72
C GLN A 43 -15.21 -7.77 -0.27
N PHE A 44 -13.97 -7.62 -0.74
CA PHE A 44 -13.18 -6.42 -0.47
C PHE A 44 -13.74 -5.18 -1.16
N ILE A 45 -14.20 -5.31 -2.39
CA ILE A 45 -14.94 -4.24 -3.09
C ILE A 45 -16.15 -3.80 -2.25
N SER A 46 -16.93 -4.75 -1.71
CA SER A 46 -18.10 -4.47 -0.88
C SER A 46 -17.75 -3.75 0.43
N LEU A 47 -16.61 -4.10 1.06
CA LEU A 47 -16.10 -3.38 2.22
C LEU A 47 -15.87 -1.89 1.90
N PHE A 48 -15.17 -1.58 0.81
CA PHE A 48 -14.88 -0.18 0.46
C PHE A 48 -16.13 0.61 0.06
N TYR A 49 -17.08 -0.02 -0.63
CA TYR A 49 -18.39 0.60 -0.89
C TYR A 49 -19.15 0.90 0.41
N LEU A 50 -19.12 -0.01 1.39
CA LEU A 50 -19.74 0.22 2.68
C LEU A 50 -19.09 1.39 3.44
N LEU A 51 -17.76 1.50 3.41
CA LEU A 51 -17.07 2.65 4.03
C LEU A 51 -17.47 3.97 3.37
N GLN A 52 -17.65 4.00 2.05
CA GLN A 52 -18.13 5.18 1.33
C GLN A 52 -19.60 5.48 1.63
N GLU A 53 -20.45 4.45 1.71
CA GLU A 53 -21.86 4.59 2.09
C GLU A 53 -21.99 5.18 3.50
N LEU A 54 -21.17 4.70 4.44
CA LEU A 54 -21.09 5.22 5.80
C LEU A 54 -20.66 6.68 5.83
N TYR A 55 -19.64 7.04 5.06
CA TYR A 55 -19.20 8.43 4.92
C TYR A 55 -20.34 9.33 4.41
N ASN A 56 -20.91 8.96 3.25
CA ASN A 56 -21.98 9.72 2.61
C ASN A 56 -23.20 9.86 3.52
N TYR A 57 -23.52 8.83 4.31
CA TYR A 57 -24.59 8.86 5.28
C TYR A 57 -24.36 9.93 6.34
N PHE A 58 -23.21 9.93 7.02
CA PHE A 58 -22.97 10.90 8.09
C PHE A 58 -22.76 12.32 7.56
N THR A 59 -22.03 12.51 6.44
CA THR A 59 -21.79 13.85 5.89
C THR A 59 -22.95 14.41 5.08
N GLY A 60 -23.89 13.56 4.65
CA GLY A 60 -25.07 13.97 3.89
C GLY A 60 -26.11 14.73 4.71
N SER A 61 -25.92 14.92 6.02
CA SER A 61 -26.78 15.79 6.84
C SER A 61 -25.97 16.42 7.97
N ALA A 62 -26.08 17.75 8.12
CA ALA A 62 -25.46 18.47 9.23
C ALA A 62 -25.87 17.91 10.61
N LYS A 63 -27.14 17.48 10.74
CA LYS A 63 -27.66 16.86 11.98
C LYS A 63 -26.98 15.53 12.28
N ARG A 64 -26.92 14.62 11.29
CA ARG A 64 -26.25 13.31 11.45
C ARG A 64 -24.76 13.46 11.72
N HIS A 65 -24.11 14.38 11.01
CA HIS A 65 -22.70 14.70 11.22
C HIS A 65 -22.42 15.27 12.62
N HIS A 66 -23.32 16.09 13.14
CA HIS A 66 -23.22 16.62 14.50
C HIS A 66 -23.36 15.51 15.55
N ILE A 67 -24.38 14.65 15.43
CA ILE A 67 -24.60 13.49 16.31
C ILE A 67 -23.36 12.60 16.35
N LEU A 68 -22.81 12.26 15.17
CA LEU A 68 -21.56 11.49 15.06
C LEU A 68 -20.44 12.18 15.84
N ARG A 69 -20.24 13.49 15.65
CA ARG A 69 -19.16 14.23 16.32
C ARG A 69 -19.33 14.32 17.82
N GLU A 70 -20.54 14.51 18.35
CA GLU A 70 -20.75 14.56 19.80
C GLU A 70 -20.30 13.27 20.48
N LYS A 71 -20.67 12.11 19.92
CA LYS A 71 -20.26 10.81 20.44
C LYS A 71 -18.78 10.49 20.22
N LEU A 72 -18.19 10.97 19.11
CA LEU A 72 -16.76 10.78 18.84
C LEU A 72 -15.85 11.67 19.69
N ASN A 73 -16.27 12.90 20.00
CA ASN A 73 -15.51 13.81 20.86
C ASN A 73 -15.46 13.34 22.33
N ALA A 74 -16.34 12.42 22.72
CA ALA A 74 -16.28 11.74 24.02
C ALA A 74 -15.21 10.63 24.06
N SER A 75 -14.52 10.34 22.95
CA SER A 75 -13.40 9.39 22.89
C SER A 75 -12.07 10.11 22.64
N GLU A 76 -10.96 9.61 23.22
CA GLU A 76 -9.61 10.18 23.05
C GLU A 76 -9.09 10.18 21.60
N PHE A 77 -9.77 9.48 20.68
CA PHE A 77 -9.24 9.17 19.34
C PHE A 77 -10.00 9.84 18.19
N GLY A 78 -10.82 10.86 18.48
CA GLY A 78 -11.72 11.57 17.57
C GLY A 78 -11.31 11.54 16.08
N LEU A 79 -11.96 10.66 15.31
CA LEU A 79 -11.71 10.51 13.87
C LEU A 79 -13.03 10.53 13.11
N LEU A 80 -13.22 11.60 12.33
CA LEU A 80 -14.27 11.68 11.31
C LEU A 80 -14.10 10.53 10.32
N VAL A 81 -15.20 9.89 9.92
CA VAL A 81 -15.24 9.12 8.67
C VAL A 81 -14.75 10.05 7.57
N LYS A 82 -13.64 9.71 6.92
CA LYS A 82 -13.06 10.55 5.86
C LYS A 82 -13.60 10.08 4.50
N ASN A 83 -13.75 11.03 3.59
CA ASN A 83 -14.11 10.73 2.20
C ASN A 83 -13.06 9.79 1.60
N LEU A 84 -13.48 8.68 1.00
CA LEU A 84 -12.60 7.91 0.14
C LEU A 84 -12.51 8.65 -1.20
N ALA A 85 -11.61 9.63 -1.27
CA ALA A 85 -11.29 10.22 -2.56
C ALA A 85 -10.71 9.13 -3.47
N GLU A 86 -11.34 8.87 -4.62
CA GLU A 86 -10.91 7.87 -5.61
C GLU A 86 -9.42 7.98 -6.00
N THR A 87 -8.81 9.16 -5.81
CA THR A 87 -7.45 9.48 -6.22
C THR A 87 -6.38 9.35 -5.13
N ARG A 88 -6.73 9.07 -3.86
CA ARG A 88 -5.74 9.00 -2.77
C ARG A 88 -6.04 7.87 -1.77
N TRP A 89 -5.47 6.70 -2.02
CA TRP A 89 -5.63 5.52 -1.14
C TRP A 89 -5.02 5.68 0.28
N THR A 90 -4.18 6.69 0.50
CA THR A 90 -3.78 7.11 1.87
C THR A 90 -4.99 7.59 2.69
N ALA A 91 -6.02 8.12 2.04
CA ALA A 91 -7.32 8.38 2.66
C ALA A 91 -8.01 7.07 3.07
N SER A 92 -7.87 5.98 2.29
CA SER A 92 -8.44 4.67 2.60
C SER A 92 -7.86 4.04 3.87
N PHE A 93 -6.54 4.09 4.09
CA PHE A 93 -5.95 3.67 5.39
C PHE A 93 -6.55 4.47 6.54
N THR A 94 -6.60 5.80 6.38
CA THR A 94 -7.13 6.66 7.43
C THR A 94 -8.61 6.40 7.70
N SER A 95 -9.41 6.10 6.67
CA SER A 95 -10.83 5.74 6.81
C SER A 95 -11.03 4.38 7.46
N LEU A 96 -10.27 3.35 7.05
CA LEU A 96 -10.30 2.03 7.68
C LEU A 96 -9.95 2.12 9.17
N HIS A 97 -8.85 2.82 9.48
CA HIS A 97 -8.42 3.05 10.86
C HIS A 97 -9.43 3.87 11.67
N ALA A 98 -10.01 4.92 11.08
CA ALA A 98 -11.06 5.71 11.72
C ALA A 98 -12.28 4.87 12.10
N VAL A 99 -12.71 3.99 11.19
CA VAL A 99 -13.87 3.11 11.42
C VAL A 99 -13.57 2.05 12.47
N ASP A 100 -12.40 1.43 12.49
CA ASP A 100 -12.06 0.42 13.50
C ASP A 100 -11.93 0.99 14.91
N VAL A 101 -11.23 2.14 15.04
CA VAL A 101 -11.08 2.84 16.32
C VAL A 101 -12.42 3.34 16.85
N SER A 102 -13.30 3.78 15.96
CA SER A 102 -14.60 4.37 16.31
C SER A 102 -15.77 3.42 16.12
N PHE A 103 -15.52 2.11 15.95
CA PHE A 103 -16.53 1.16 15.48
C PHE A 103 -17.73 1.11 16.42
N ASP A 104 -17.48 1.01 17.72
CA ASP A 104 -18.52 0.86 18.74
C ASP A 104 -19.36 2.14 18.81
N GLN A 105 -18.72 3.32 18.76
CA GLN A 105 -19.41 4.60 18.70
C GLN A 105 -20.22 4.74 17.40
N ILE A 106 -19.73 4.25 16.26
CA ILE A 106 -20.48 4.25 15.01
C ILE A 106 -21.75 3.40 15.17
N ILE A 107 -21.66 2.21 15.75
CA ILE A 107 -22.81 1.34 16.01
C ILE A 107 -23.80 2.01 16.97
N GLU A 108 -23.33 2.65 18.02
CA GLU A 108 -24.18 3.41 18.95
C GLU A 108 -24.89 4.59 18.25
N ASN A 109 -24.16 5.34 17.42
CA ASN A 109 -24.73 6.47 16.68
C ASN A 109 -25.83 6.01 15.71
N LEU A 110 -25.58 4.92 14.97
CA LEU A 110 -26.57 4.35 14.06
C LEU A 110 -27.80 3.85 14.83
N THR A 111 -27.59 3.26 16.01
CA THR A 111 -28.68 2.83 16.90
C THR A 111 -29.50 4.02 17.39
N TYR A 112 -28.83 5.04 17.92
CA TYR A 112 -29.47 6.28 18.36
C TYR A 112 -30.28 6.93 17.23
N ILE A 113 -29.70 7.02 16.02
CA ILE A 113 -30.42 7.59 14.88
C ILE A 113 -31.63 6.74 14.51
N SER A 114 -31.52 5.41 14.54
CA SER A 114 -32.63 4.52 14.21
C SER A 114 -33.80 4.60 15.20
N GLU A 115 -33.54 5.00 16.45
CA GLU A 115 -34.53 5.06 17.52
C GLU A 115 -35.09 6.47 17.76
N GLN A 116 -34.28 7.51 17.58
CA GLN A 116 -34.58 8.87 18.05
C GLN A 116 -34.86 9.88 16.93
N LEU A 117 -34.48 9.59 15.68
CA LEU A 117 -34.85 10.46 14.56
C LEU A 117 -36.26 10.12 14.07
N THR A 118 -36.87 11.09 13.36
CA THR A 118 -38.22 10.95 12.78
C THR A 118 -38.20 10.73 11.27
N ASP A 119 -37.07 11.03 10.62
CA ASP A 119 -36.89 10.84 9.19
C ASP A 119 -36.77 9.34 8.86
N LYS A 120 -37.82 8.81 8.23
CA LYS A 120 -37.95 7.39 7.89
C LYS A 120 -36.82 6.90 6.99
N GLU A 121 -36.34 7.73 6.07
CA GLU A 121 -35.26 7.35 5.16
C GLU A 121 -33.93 7.25 5.93
N ALA A 122 -33.62 8.25 6.75
CA ALA A 122 -32.43 8.25 7.60
C ALA A 122 -32.42 7.08 8.59
N ILE A 123 -33.58 6.74 9.19
CA ILE A 123 -33.75 5.60 10.09
C ILE A 123 -33.49 4.28 9.35
N HIS A 124 -34.13 4.08 8.20
CA HIS A 124 -33.97 2.85 7.43
C HIS A 124 -32.52 2.65 6.98
N GLN A 125 -31.89 3.70 6.47
CA GLN A 125 -30.47 3.68 6.09
C GLN A 125 -29.57 3.37 7.30
N ALA A 126 -29.85 3.95 8.49
CA ALA A 126 -29.07 3.65 9.71
C ALA A 126 -29.15 2.17 10.10
N ILE A 127 -30.36 1.59 10.09
CA ILE A 127 -30.59 0.17 10.39
C ILE A 127 -29.82 -0.71 9.39
N CYS A 128 -29.91 -0.38 8.10
CA CYS A 128 -29.22 -1.11 7.04
C CYS A 128 -27.69 -1.03 7.19
N LEU A 129 -27.13 0.16 7.46
CA LEU A 129 -25.70 0.35 7.68
C LEU A 129 -25.20 -0.39 8.92
N LYS A 130 -25.93 -0.30 10.05
CA LYS A 130 -25.62 -1.03 11.28
C LYS A 130 -25.55 -2.53 11.01
N ARG A 131 -26.57 -3.08 10.33
CA ARG A 131 -26.60 -4.50 9.96
C ARG A 131 -25.43 -4.86 9.03
N LYS A 132 -25.09 -4.00 8.07
CA LYS A 132 -23.97 -4.23 7.15
C LYS A 132 -22.63 -4.29 7.90
N LEU A 133 -22.39 -3.36 8.82
CA LEU A 133 -21.16 -3.29 9.62
C LEU A 133 -21.01 -4.50 10.56
N LEU A 134 -22.13 -5.02 11.08
CA LEU A 134 -22.18 -6.18 11.97
C LEU A 134 -22.17 -7.52 11.24
N PHE A 135 -21.99 -7.57 9.92
CA PHE A 135 -21.67 -8.83 9.25
C PHE A 135 -20.26 -9.27 9.63
N PHE A 136 -20.11 -10.53 10.05
CA PHE A 136 -18.80 -11.07 10.42
C PHE A 136 -17.75 -10.95 9.30
N GLU A 137 -18.18 -11.12 8.04
CA GLU A 137 -17.32 -10.93 6.88
C GLU A 137 -16.76 -9.51 6.83
N ILE A 138 -17.60 -8.48 6.98
CA ILE A 138 -17.16 -7.07 6.95
C ILE A 138 -16.18 -6.79 8.09
N MET A 139 -16.48 -7.25 9.31
CA MET A 139 -15.58 -7.08 10.46
C MET A 139 -14.22 -7.74 10.22
N SER A 140 -14.22 -8.94 9.63
CA SER A 140 -13.00 -9.71 9.35
C SER A 140 -12.14 -9.04 8.27
N LEU A 141 -12.77 -8.59 7.20
CA LEU A 141 -12.09 -7.91 6.09
C LEU A 141 -11.58 -6.53 6.52
N LEU A 142 -12.32 -5.80 7.36
CA LEU A 142 -11.90 -4.52 7.93
C LEU A 142 -10.60 -4.69 8.73
N LEU A 143 -10.57 -5.62 9.69
CA LEU A 143 -9.39 -5.87 10.52
C LEU A 143 -8.18 -6.31 9.69
N PHE A 144 -8.40 -7.17 8.70
CA PHE A 144 -7.36 -7.58 7.76
C PHE A 144 -6.80 -6.41 6.95
N MET A 145 -7.69 -5.61 6.35
CA MET A 145 -7.27 -4.49 5.52
C MET A 145 -6.52 -3.44 6.32
N ILE A 146 -6.83 -3.23 7.60
CA ILE A 146 -6.05 -2.35 8.48
C ILE A 146 -4.62 -2.85 8.60
N ASN A 147 -4.41 -4.14 8.86
CA ASN A 147 -3.05 -4.69 8.96
C ASN A 147 -2.28 -4.55 7.65
N VAL A 148 -2.92 -4.85 6.51
CA VAL A 148 -2.30 -4.69 5.17
C VAL A 148 -1.98 -3.23 4.88
N THR A 149 -2.93 -2.32 5.11
CA THR A 149 -2.76 -0.91 4.79
C THR A 149 -1.80 -0.19 5.73
N ARG A 150 -1.51 -0.71 6.93
CA ARG A 150 -0.40 -0.20 7.76
C ARG A 150 0.96 -0.41 7.11
N VAL A 151 1.19 -1.55 6.47
CA VAL A 151 2.43 -1.83 5.72
C VAL A 151 2.56 -0.86 4.55
N THR A 152 1.49 -0.70 3.79
CA THR A 152 1.51 0.18 2.62
C THR A 152 1.60 1.66 2.99
N TYR A 153 0.94 2.07 4.08
CA TYR A 153 1.06 3.41 4.64
C TYR A 153 2.50 3.71 5.09
N ALA A 154 3.13 2.80 5.85
CA ALA A 154 4.53 2.96 6.26
C ALA A 154 5.47 3.08 5.05
N LEU A 155 5.29 2.24 4.02
CA LEU A 155 6.04 2.33 2.76
C LEU A 155 5.86 3.70 2.09
N THR A 156 4.61 4.14 1.89
CA THR A 156 4.34 5.43 1.24
C THR A 156 4.87 6.62 2.03
N ALA A 157 4.81 6.59 3.36
CA ALA A 157 5.37 7.63 4.21
C ALA A 157 6.90 7.73 4.07
N HIS A 158 7.59 6.59 4.01
CA HIS A 158 9.04 6.58 3.75
C HIS A 158 9.35 7.11 2.35
N LEU A 159 8.67 6.62 1.31
CA LEU A 159 8.87 7.05 -0.08
C LEU A 159 8.52 8.53 -0.35
N GLN A 160 7.80 9.18 0.56
CA GLN A 160 7.48 10.61 0.51
C GLN A 160 8.38 11.47 1.40
N GLY A 161 9.37 10.86 2.05
CA GLY A 161 10.36 11.56 2.88
C GLY A 161 11.17 12.57 2.07
N LYS A 162 11.53 13.70 2.70
CA LYS A 162 12.32 14.77 2.04
C LYS A 162 13.76 14.39 1.75
N GLU A 163 14.30 13.42 2.50
CA GLU A 163 15.70 12.99 2.44
C GLU A 163 15.76 11.50 2.06
N LEU A 164 15.19 11.16 0.90
CA LEU A 164 15.17 9.79 0.42
C LEU A 164 16.47 9.47 -0.31
N ASP A 165 17.26 8.53 0.21
CA ASP A 165 18.44 8.01 -0.47
C ASP A 165 18.07 6.81 -1.37
N ILE A 166 18.72 6.71 -2.53
CA ILE A 166 18.47 5.67 -3.55
C ILE A 166 18.60 4.25 -2.99
N ILE A 167 19.57 4.03 -2.09
CA ILE A 167 19.78 2.73 -1.43
C ILE A 167 18.60 2.44 -0.50
N THR A 168 18.22 3.46 0.28
CA THR A 168 17.10 3.39 1.22
C THR A 168 15.79 3.04 0.52
N VAL A 169 15.55 3.53 -0.70
CA VAL A 169 14.35 3.17 -1.50
C VAL A 169 14.26 1.68 -1.74
N ILE A 170 15.35 1.07 -2.23
CA ILE A 170 15.39 -0.36 -2.57
C ILE A 170 15.17 -1.20 -1.31
N ASP A 171 15.82 -0.83 -0.21
CA ASP A 171 15.72 -1.54 1.07
C ASP A 171 14.30 -1.45 1.67
N VAL A 172 13.69 -0.27 1.66
CA VAL A 172 12.34 -0.05 2.19
C VAL A 172 11.30 -0.85 1.38
N ILE A 173 11.42 -0.89 0.05
CA ILE A 173 10.53 -1.71 -0.80
C ILE A 173 10.77 -3.21 -0.53
N SER A 174 12.03 -3.65 -0.46
CA SER A 174 12.40 -5.04 -0.18
C SER A 174 11.88 -5.51 1.18
N ASN A 175 12.00 -4.68 2.21
CA ASN A 175 11.48 -4.98 3.54
C ASN A 175 9.95 -5.05 3.56
N SER A 176 9.28 -4.18 2.80
CA SER A 176 7.82 -4.24 2.64
C SER A 176 7.37 -5.53 1.95
N LEU A 177 8.09 -5.98 0.92
CA LEU A 177 7.83 -7.26 0.25
C LEU A 177 8.00 -8.45 1.19
N LYS A 178 9.08 -8.47 1.99
CA LYS A 178 9.32 -9.52 3.00
C LYS A 178 8.19 -9.55 4.04
N LEU A 179 7.72 -8.38 4.49
CA LEU A 179 6.63 -8.30 5.44
C LEU A 179 5.32 -8.84 4.86
N LEU A 180 4.98 -8.48 3.61
CA LEU A 180 3.80 -9.03 2.93
C LEU A 180 3.90 -10.56 2.74
N GLN A 181 5.08 -11.06 2.38
CA GLN A 181 5.31 -12.49 2.22
C GLN A 181 5.22 -13.23 3.57
N HIS A 182 5.71 -12.63 4.66
CA HIS A 182 5.52 -13.15 6.00
C HIS A 182 4.03 -13.22 6.37
N MET A 183 3.27 -12.13 6.17
CA MET A 183 1.82 -12.10 6.42
C MET A 183 1.08 -13.18 5.63
N ARG A 184 1.53 -13.47 4.40
CA ARG A 184 0.94 -14.47 3.51
C ARG A 184 1.19 -15.91 3.97
N ASN A 185 2.38 -16.18 4.51
CA ASN A 185 2.80 -17.52 4.89
C ASN A 185 2.50 -17.87 6.35
N ASP A 186 2.12 -16.88 7.17
CA ASP A 186 1.79 -17.06 8.58
C ASP A 186 0.28 -17.28 8.77
N ASP A 187 -0.14 -18.53 8.60
CA ASP A 187 -1.52 -18.96 8.79
C ASP A 187 -2.01 -18.73 10.22
N ASN A 188 -1.12 -18.88 11.21
CA ASN A 188 -1.47 -18.68 12.61
C ASN A 188 -1.85 -17.22 12.86
N THR A 189 -1.12 -16.25 12.28
CA THR A 189 -1.48 -14.84 12.41
C THR A 189 -2.83 -14.53 11.75
N MET A 190 -3.12 -15.09 10.57
CA MET A 190 -4.42 -14.91 9.93
C MET A 190 -5.56 -15.54 10.74
N ILE A 191 -5.36 -16.75 11.27
CA ILE A 191 -6.34 -17.44 12.12
C ILE A 191 -6.56 -16.67 13.43
N ASN A 192 -5.50 -16.25 14.11
CA ASN A 192 -5.58 -15.43 15.32
C ASN A 192 -6.37 -14.13 15.09
N MET A 193 -6.21 -13.52 13.92
CA MET A 193 -6.98 -12.34 13.54
C MET A 193 -8.47 -12.67 13.37
N ILE A 194 -8.80 -13.78 12.70
CA ILE A 194 -10.19 -14.27 12.59
C ILE A 194 -10.77 -14.53 13.99
N GLU A 195 -10.02 -15.18 14.87
CA GLU A 195 -10.44 -15.43 16.26
C GLU A 195 -10.69 -14.15 17.06
N ARG A 196 -9.86 -13.12 16.89
CA ARG A 196 -10.08 -11.80 17.49
C ARG A 196 -11.38 -11.18 16.99
N THR A 197 -11.65 -11.30 15.68
CA THR A 197 -12.92 -10.84 15.12
C THR A 197 -14.11 -11.62 15.67
N ILE A 198 -13.99 -12.94 15.87
CA ILE A 198 -15.05 -13.76 16.46
C ILE A 198 -15.40 -13.25 17.86
N ARG A 199 -14.38 -13.01 18.70
CA ARG A 199 -14.59 -12.46 20.05
C ARG A 199 -15.33 -11.11 20.00
N ARG A 200 -14.94 -10.24 19.05
CA ARG A 200 -15.62 -8.95 18.85
C ARG A 200 -17.05 -9.12 18.37
N ALA A 201 -17.31 -10.05 17.45
CA ALA A 201 -18.64 -10.31 16.91
C ALA A 201 -19.59 -10.87 17.98
N VAL A 202 -19.10 -11.76 18.84
CA VAL A 202 -19.87 -12.29 19.98
C VAL A 202 -20.27 -11.18 20.95
N ALA A 203 -19.44 -10.16 21.15
CA ALA A 203 -19.78 -9.00 21.99
C ALA A 203 -20.94 -8.15 21.42
N PHE A 204 -21.29 -8.32 20.13
CA PHE A 204 -22.46 -7.73 19.47
C PHE A 204 -23.59 -8.75 19.24
N ASP A 205 -23.58 -9.88 19.95
CA ASP A 205 -24.58 -10.96 19.85
C ASP A 205 -24.65 -11.62 18.44
N ILE A 206 -23.53 -11.64 17.71
CA ILE A 206 -23.45 -12.26 16.38
C ILE A 206 -23.02 -13.73 16.51
N TYR A 207 -23.88 -14.64 16.05
CA TYR A 207 -23.60 -16.08 15.97
C TYR A 207 -22.83 -16.39 14.67
N VAL A 208 -21.50 -16.31 14.73
CA VAL A 208 -20.62 -16.37 13.55
C VAL A 208 -20.78 -17.64 12.72
N ASP A 209 -20.80 -18.82 13.35
CA ASP A 209 -20.90 -20.09 12.62
C ASP A 209 -22.25 -20.22 11.89
N ALA A 210 -23.35 -19.85 12.55
CA ALA A 210 -24.68 -19.86 11.95
C ALA A 210 -24.80 -18.86 10.78
N GLU A 211 -24.16 -17.69 10.90
CA GLU A 211 -24.09 -16.72 9.81
C GLU A 211 -23.28 -17.26 8.62
N PHE A 212 -22.13 -17.90 8.90
CA PHE A 212 -21.29 -18.49 7.87
C PHE A 212 -22.04 -19.59 7.11
N ASP A 213 -22.68 -20.53 7.82
CA ASP A 213 -23.44 -21.64 7.23
C ASP A 213 -24.62 -21.16 6.37
N ARG A 214 -25.26 -20.06 6.78
CA ARG A 214 -26.35 -19.43 6.01
C ARG A 214 -25.85 -18.87 4.67
N LEU A 215 -24.67 -18.25 4.66
CA LEU A 215 -24.10 -17.57 3.49
C LEU A 215 -23.33 -18.53 2.56
N HIS A 216 -22.66 -19.53 3.12
CA HIS A 216 -21.75 -20.43 2.42
C HIS A 216 -22.30 -21.85 2.33
N ARG A 217 -23.62 -21.98 2.10
CA ARG A 217 -24.29 -23.27 2.13
C ARG A 217 -23.57 -24.27 1.21
N PRO A 218 -23.16 -25.45 1.74
CA PRO A 218 -22.47 -26.44 0.94
C PRO A 218 -23.29 -26.81 -0.29
N ARG A 219 -22.63 -26.93 -1.43
CA ARG A 219 -23.27 -27.42 -2.65
C ARG A 219 -23.88 -28.78 -2.37
N GLN A 220 -25.17 -28.94 -2.64
CA GLN A 220 -25.81 -30.24 -2.52
C GLN A 220 -25.22 -31.21 -3.54
N ARG A 221 -24.90 -32.42 -3.08
CA ARG A 221 -24.27 -33.47 -3.89
C ARG A 221 -25.18 -33.85 -5.06
N SER A 222 -24.59 -34.05 -6.23
CA SER A 222 -25.31 -34.62 -7.36
C SER A 222 -25.52 -36.11 -7.11
N ARG A 223 -26.75 -36.49 -6.76
CA ARG A 223 -27.12 -37.91 -6.56
C ARG A 223 -26.93 -38.78 -7.81
N ARG A 224 -26.63 -38.17 -8.96
CA ARG A 224 -26.52 -38.84 -10.27
C ARG A 224 -25.09 -39.20 -10.68
N ILE A 225 -24.06 -38.51 -10.18
CA ILE A 225 -22.66 -38.66 -10.64
C ILE A 225 -21.76 -39.22 -9.54
N ASP A 226 -21.87 -38.69 -8.32
CA ASP A 226 -21.06 -39.11 -7.19
C ASP A 226 -21.84 -38.88 -5.90
N ASN A 227 -21.97 -39.94 -5.09
CA ASN A 227 -22.63 -39.91 -3.79
C ASN A 227 -21.65 -40.20 -2.64
N ASN A 228 -20.34 -40.25 -2.93
CA ASN A 228 -19.34 -40.51 -1.92
C ASN A 228 -19.19 -39.31 -0.98
N PRO A 229 -19.33 -39.48 0.36
CA PRO A 229 -19.14 -38.38 1.29
C PRO A 229 -17.73 -37.82 1.34
N SER A 230 -16.72 -38.62 0.98
CA SER A 230 -15.31 -38.24 1.08
C SER A 230 -14.82 -37.35 -0.08
N THR A 231 -15.55 -37.24 -1.18
CA THR A 231 -15.25 -36.33 -2.30
C THR A 231 -15.87 -34.93 -2.11
N ALA A 232 -16.63 -34.72 -1.03
CA ALA A 232 -17.19 -33.42 -0.70
C ALA A 232 -16.11 -32.48 -0.11
N VAL A 233 -15.78 -31.40 -0.83
CA VAL A 233 -14.95 -30.32 -0.29
C VAL A 233 -15.82 -29.47 0.63
N ASN A 234 -15.67 -29.65 1.94
CA ASN A 234 -16.23 -28.75 2.93
C ASN A 234 -15.19 -27.67 3.20
N LEU A 235 -15.44 -26.45 2.74
CA LEU A 235 -14.57 -25.31 3.02
C LEU A 235 -14.90 -24.80 4.42
N SER A 236 -13.95 -24.88 5.34
CA SER A 236 -14.14 -24.29 6.68
C SER A 236 -14.15 -22.76 6.60
N ARG A 237 -14.79 -22.11 7.57
CA ARG A 237 -14.78 -20.64 7.71
C ARG A 237 -13.37 -20.06 7.67
N ASN A 238 -12.44 -20.69 8.40
CA ASN A 238 -11.07 -20.21 8.48
C ASN A 238 -10.37 -20.37 7.13
N GLU A 239 -10.54 -21.49 6.43
CA GLU A 239 -10.00 -21.68 5.07
C GLU A 239 -10.58 -20.68 4.06
N TYR A 240 -11.87 -20.36 4.16
CA TYR A 240 -12.51 -19.36 3.31
C TYR A 240 -11.87 -17.98 3.50
N TYR A 241 -11.83 -17.48 4.73
CA TYR A 241 -11.31 -16.14 5.00
C TYR A 241 -9.80 -16.04 4.79
N THR A 242 -9.02 -17.06 5.18
CA THR A 242 -7.58 -17.11 4.87
C THR A 242 -7.32 -17.15 3.36
N GLY A 243 -8.17 -17.84 2.59
CA GLY A 243 -8.14 -17.83 1.13
C GLY A 243 -8.34 -16.42 0.55
N LEU A 244 -9.36 -15.70 1.00
CA LEU A 244 -9.60 -14.30 0.58
C LEU A 244 -8.43 -13.38 0.95
N MET A 245 -7.87 -13.52 2.16
CA MET A 245 -6.73 -12.74 2.61
C MET A 245 -5.48 -13.00 1.76
N ARG A 246 -5.20 -14.27 1.44
CA ARG A 246 -4.09 -14.66 0.56
C ARG A 246 -4.22 -14.07 -0.83
N GLN A 247 -5.42 -14.03 -1.42
CA GLN A 247 -5.64 -13.42 -2.73
C GLN A 247 -5.21 -11.94 -2.77
N VAL A 248 -5.59 -11.17 -1.74
CA VAL A 248 -5.17 -9.76 -1.62
C VAL A 248 -3.67 -9.64 -1.43
N LEU A 249 -3.08 -10.45 -0.55
CA LEU A 249 -1.64 -10.43 -0.30
C LEU A 249 -0.83 -10.82 -1.55
N ASP A 250 -1.28 -11.82 -2.31
CA ASP A 250 -0.66 -12.26 -3.55
C ASP A 250 -0.69 -11.17 -4.61
N GLN A 251 -1.84 -10.52 -4.79
CA GLN A 251 -1.97 -9.42 -5.75
C GLN A 251 -1.12 -8.21 -5.34
N LEU A 252 -1.11 -7.86 -4.05
CA LEU A 252 -0.30 -6.75 -3.54
C LEU A 252 1.20 -7.04 -3.68
N TYR A 253 1.63 -8.26 -3.35
CA TYR A 253 3.01 -8.70 -3.51
C TYR A 253 3.44 -8.64 -4.98
N SER A 254 2.62 -9.14 -5.91
CA SER A 254 2.93 -9.10 -7.34
C SER A 254 3.20 -7.68 -7.82
N VAL A 255 2.31 -6.73 -7.51
CA VAL A 255 2.47 -5.34 -7.96
C VAL A 255 3.68 -4.67 -7.31
N TYR A 256 3.94 -4.92 -6.02
CA TYR A 256 5.13 -4.39 -5.35
C TYR A 256 6.41 -4.99 -5.88
N ASN A 257 6.40 -6.27 -6.25
CA ASN A 257 7.54 -6.96 -6.83
C ASN A 257 7.84 -6.41 -8.23
N ASP A 258 6.82 -6.15 -9.05
CA ASP A 258 6.99 -5.50 -10.36
C ASP A 258 7.54 -4.08 -10.23
N TYR A 259 7.04 -3.33 -9.24
CA TYR A 259 7.58 -2.00 -8.93
C TYR A 259 9.04 -2.07 -8.46
N TYR A 260 9.36 -2.98 -7.53
CA TYR A 260 10.72 -3.24 -7.07
C TYR A 260 11.66 -3.57 -8.22
N ASN A 261 11.26 -4.50 -9.10
CA ASN A 261 12.07 -4.89 -10.25
C ASN A 261 12.30 -3.71 -11.20
N THR A 262 11.27 -2.89 -11.43
CA THR A 262 11.39 -1.67 -12.25
C THR A 262 12.38 -0.68 -11.66
N VAL A 263 12.23 -0.36 -10.37
CA VAL A 263 13.10 0.57 -9.63
C VAL A 263 14.54 0.04 -9.59
N ASN A 264 14.73 -1.21 -9.17
CA ASN A 264 16.03 -1.84 -9.04
C ASN A 264 16.77 -1.89 -10.39
N ASN A 265 16.09 -2.24 -11.48
CA ASN A 265 16.70 -2.26 -12.82
C ASN A 265 17.14 -0.86 -13.28
N LYS A 266 16.35 0.19 -12.97
CA LYS A 266 16.69 1.57 -13.34
C LYS A 266 17.79 2.18 -12.46
N LEU A 267 17.88 1.77 -11.19
CA LEU A 267 18.87 2.29 -10.24
C LEU A 267 20.17 1.49 -10.21
N ARG A 268 20.18 0.25 -10.73
CA ARG A 268 21.36 -0.63 -10.80
C ARG A 268 22.63 0.04 -11.36
N PRO A 269 22.58 0.88 -12.41
CA PRO A 269 23.78 1.56 -12.92
C PRO A 269 24.46 2.49 -11.90
N PHE A 270 23.72 2.94 -10.88
CA PHE A 270 24.22 3.86 -9.85
C PHE A 270 24.65 3.14 -8.56
N HIS A 271 24.53 1.81 -8.49
CA HIS A 271 24.86 1.06 -7.28
C HIS A 271 26.30 1.29 -6.83
N ASN A 272 27.26 1.27 -7.77
CA ASN A 272 28.69 1.42 -7.48
C ASN A 272 29.12 2.89 -7.26
N VAL A 273 28.21 3.85 -7.22
CA VAL A 273 28.54 5.24 -6.83
C VAL A 273 28.17 5.55 -5.37
N THR A 274 27.61 4.56 -4.68
CA THR A 274 27.19 4.65 -3.28
C THR A 274 28.39 4.52 -2.33
N PRO A 275 28.30 5.07 -1.10
CA PRO A 275 29.38 4.97 -0.10
C PRO A 275 29.87 3.54 0.14
N ALA A 276 28.94 2.58 0.19
CA ALA A 276 29.22 1.18 0.48
C ALA A 276 29.93 0.44 -0.68
N CYS A 277 29.70 0.84 -1.93
CA CYS A 277 30.10 0.08 -3.12
C CYS A 277 31.09 0.82 -4.04
N VAL A 278 31.47 2.07 -3.74
CA VAL A 278 32.39 2.87 -4.57
C VAL A 278 33.77 2.23 -4.77
N THR A 279 34.19 1.35 -3.86
CA THR A 279 35.42 0.57 -4.00
C THR A 279 35.41 -0.38 -5.19
N GLN A 280 34.20 -0.79 -5.64
CA GLN A 280 33.98 -1.69 -6.76
C GLN A 280 33.72 -0.94 -8.08
N PHE A 281 33.74 0.39 -8.07
CA PHE A 281 33.47 1.20 -9.26
C PHE A 281 34.49 0.91 -10.37
N SER A 282 33.99 0.53 -11.54
CA SER A 282 34.79 0.05 -12.66
C SER A 282 34.65 0.91 -13.91
N LEU A 283 35.54 0.70 -14.89
CA LEU A 283 35.45 1.37 -16.20
C LEU A 283 34.13 1.06 -16.93
N ASN A 284 33.59 -0.15 -16.75
CA ASN A 284 32.31 -0.55 -17.32
C ASN A 284 31.13 0.19 -16.67
N ASP A 285 31.22 0.51 -15.38
CA ASP A 285 30.23 1.35 -14.71
C ASP A 285 30.29 2.79 -15.24
N ALA A 286 31.50 3.33 -15.40
CA ALA A 286 31.70 4.65 -16.01
C ALA A 286 31.15 4.74 -17.44
N GLU A 287 31.30 3.69 -18.25
CA GLU A 287 30.71 3.59 -19.59
C GLU A 287 29.18 3.60 -19.55
N ARG A 288 28.57 2.83 -18.64
CA ARG A 288 27.10 2.84 -18.44
C ARG A 288 26.60 4.20 -17.97
N LEU A 289 27.33 4.88 -17.09
CA LEU A 289 26.96 6.22 -16.66
C LEU A 289 27.02 7.22 -17.81
N CYS A 290 28.02 7.13 -18.70
CA CYS A 290 28.14 8.00 -19.87
C CYS A 290 27.00 7.80 -20.89
N SER A 291 26.45 6.58 -21.02
CA SER A 291 25.31 6.34 -21.91
C SER A 291 23.99 6.88 -21.35
N ILE A 292 23.89 7.01 -20.03
CA ILE A 292 22.68 7.44 -19.32
C ILE A 292 22.64 8.95 -19.10
N ILE A 293 23.75 9.53 -18.60
CA ILE A 293 23.77 10.88 -18.08
C ILE A 293 24.12 11.88 -19.19
N PRO A 294 23.23 12.85 -19.50
CA PRO A 294 23.50 13.86 -20.51
C PRO A 294 24.72 14.71 -20.16
N GLY A 295 25.62 14.91 -21.12
CA GLY A 295 26.83 15.73 -20.94
C GLY A 295 27.96 15.05 -20.17
N LEU A 296 27.75 13.81 -19.68
CA LEU A 296 28.84 13.00 -19.14
C LEU A 296 29.62 12.38 -20.30
N SER A 297 30.92 12.63 -20.36
CA SER A 297 31.80 12.15 -21.44
C SER A 297 33.15 11.72 -20.88
N TYR A 298 33.84 10.87 -21.64
CA TYR A 298 35.15 10.31 -21.32
C TYR A 298 35.15 9.36 -20.11
N ARG A 299 34.74 8.10 -20.34
CA ARG A 299 34.67 7.03 -19.32
C ARG A 299 35.94 6.86 -18.46
N SER A 300 37.12 7.06 -19.03
CA SER A 300 38.39 6.98 -18.30
C SER A 300 38.52 8.10 -17.26
N LEU A 301 38.15 9.33 -17.62
CA LEU A 301 38.19 10.47 -16.72
C LEU A 301 37.10 10.41 -15.66
N VAL A 302 35.93 9.83 -15.99
CA VAL A 302 34.90 9.52 -14.98
C VAL A 302 35.46 8.55 -13.94
N LEU A 303 36.14 7.48 -14.37
CA LEU A 303 36.79 6.54 -13.46
C LEU A 303 37.82 7.24 -12.58
N THR A 304 38.68 8.08 -13.15
CA THR A 304 39.69 8.84 -12.39
C THR A 304 39.06 9.75 -11.34
N ASP A 305 37.99 10.48 -11.67
CA ASP A 305 37.28 11.33 -10.71
C ASP A 305 36.77 10.50 -9.51
N PHE A 306 36.18 9.32 -9.76
CA PHE A 306 35.69 8.43 -8.70
C PHE A 306 36.80 7.74 -7.90
N GLU A 307 37.92 7.39 -8.52
CA GLU A 307 39.09 6.84 -7.81
C GLU A 307 39.68 7.85 -6.84
N LEU A 308 39.78 9.12 -7.25
CA LEU A 308 40.28 10.21 -6.40
C LEU A 308 39.30 10.55 -5.28
N LEU A 309 37.99 10.52 -5.54
CA LEU A 309 36.96 10.77 -4.54
C LEU A 309 36.67 9.57 -3.62
N ARG A 310 37.11 8.36 -3.96
CA ARG A 310 36.79 7.13 -3.23
C ARG A 310 36.97 7.24 -1.70
N PRO A 311 38.08 7.77 -1.15
CA PRO A 311 38.25 7.88 0.30
C PRO A 311 37.22 8.78 0.96
N VAL A 312 36.82 9.85 0.26
CA VAL A 312 35.82 10.81 0.73
C VAL A 312 34.43 10.18 0.66
N ILE A 313 34.08 9.56 -0.47
CA ILE A 313 32.79 8.91 -0.68
C ILE A 313 32.56 7.81 0.38
N SER A 314 33.58 7.00 0.67
CA SER A 314 33.50 5.94 1.70
C SER A 314 33.45 6.46 3.14
N SER A 315 33.77 7.74 3.38
CA SER A 315 33.69 8.34 4.72
C SER A 315 32.28 8.79 5.11
N TYR A 316 31.38 8.89 4.13
CA TYR A 316 29.98 9.29 4.34
C TYR A 316 29.04 8.09 4.40
N THR A 317 27.85 8.31 4.94
CA THR A 317 26.80 7.29 5.06
C THR A 317 25.75 7.43 3.97
N THR A 318 25.49 8.65 3.50
CA THR A 318 24.44 8.93 2.51
C THR A 318 24.96 9.68 1.29
N ILE A 319 24.25 9.54 0.17
CA ILE A 319 24.53 10.31 -1.05
C ILE A 319 24.33 11.82 -0.82
N ASN A 320 23.38 12.21 0.04
CA ASN A 320 23.11 13.62 0.38
C ASN A 320 24.30 14.30 1.09
N GLU A 321 25.01 13.59 1.97
CA GLU A 321 26.22 14.09 2.59
C GLU A 321 27.32 14.34 1.55
N ILE A 322 27.49 13.41 0.60
CA ILE A 322 28.46 13.54 -0.50
C ILE A 322 28.12 14.75 -1.38
N ILE A 323 26.85 14.93 -1.74
CA ILE A 323 26.39 16.08 -2.52
C ILE A 323 26.68 17.39 -1.79
N THR A 324 26.39 17.44 -0.49
CA THR A 324 26.61 18.61 0.35
C THR A 324 28.09 18.95 0.40
N TYR A 325 28.94 17.94 0.61
CA TYR A 325 30.39 18.09 0.54
C TYR A 325 30.83 18.66 -0.81
N LEU A 326 30.44 18.04 -1.93
CA LEU A 326 30.84 18.48 -3.28
C LEU A 326 30.43 19.92 -3.58
N LYS A 327 29.29 20.39 -3.05
CA LYS A 327 28.86 21.79 -3.14
C LYS A 327 29.77 22.71 -2.31
N THR A 328 30.13 22.32 -1.09
CA THR A 328 30.99 23.14 -0.21
C THR A 328 32.40 23.31 -0.75
N VAL A 329 32.97 22.30 -1.40
CA VAL A 329 34.32 22.35 -1.97
C VAL A 329 34.38 22.88 -3.42
N GLY A 330 33.25 23.34 -3.97
CA GLY A 330 33.20 23.96 -5.30
C GLY A 330 33.36 22.99 -6.47
N HIS A 331 32.86 21.76 -6.34
CA HIS A 331 32.88 20.73 -7.41
C HIS A 331 34.27 20.45 -8.02
N PRO A 332 35.28 20.08 -7.22
CA PRO A 332 36.66 19.86 -7.70
C PRO A 332 36.78 18.70 -8.69
N TYR A 333 35.80 17.79 -8.69
CA TYR A 333 35.68 16.67 -9.62
C TYR A 333 34.40 16.83 -10.44
N PRO A 334 34.47 17.50 -11.61
CA PRO A 334 33.29 17.93 -12.33
C PRO A 334 32.45 16.76 -12.86
N ARG A 335 33.06 15.62 -13.20
CA ARG A 335 32.32 14.47 -13.77
C ARG A 335 31.60 13.70 -12.66
N ALA A 336 32.28 13.43 -11.55
CA ALA A 336 31.63 12.85 -10.38
C ALA A 336 30.53 13.77 -9.84
N SER A 337 30.77 15.08 -9.78
CA SER A 337 29.75 16.07 -9.40
C SER A 337 28.53 16.04 -10.32
N LEU A 338 28.74 15.87 -11.63
CA LEU A 338 27.66 15.75 -12.60
C LEU A 338 26.83 14.47 -12.40
N VAL A 339 27.47 13.35 -12.02
CA VAL A 339 26.77 12.12 -11.62
C VAL A 339 25.92 12.36 -10.37
N TYR A 340 26.50 12.92 -9.30
CA TYR A 340 25.75 13.16 -8.06
C TYR A 340 24.62 14.18 -8.24
N ASN A 341 24.83 15.22 -9.06
CA ASN A 341 23.77 16.17 -9.41
C ASN A 341 22.65 15.50 -10.21
N PHE A 342 22.98 14.55 -11.10
CA PHE A 342 21.98 13.77 -11.82
C PHE A 342 21.14 12.90 -10.87
N LEU A 343 21.75 12.29 -9.84
CA LEU A 343 21.02 11.47 -8.86
C LEU A 343 19.96 12.27 -8.09
N ILE A 344 20.19 13.56 -7.82
CA ILE A 344 19.20 14.45 -7.19
C ILE A 344 17.97 14.65 -8.08
N THR A 345 18.12 14.50 -9.40
CA THR A 345 17.00 14.61 -10.33
C THR A 345 16.16 13.33 -10.42
N LEU A 346 16.65 12.23 -9.85
CA LEU A 346 15.88 11.00 -9.74
C LEU A 346 14.88 11.13 -8.56
N PRO A 347 13.63 10.68 -8.75
CA PRO A 347 12.54 10.88 -7.78
C PRO A 347 12.63 10.02 -6.53
#